data_AF-A0A419J283-F1
#
_entry.id   AF-A0A419J283-F1
#
_cell.length_a   1.000
_cell.length_b   1.000
_cell.length_c   1.000
_cell.angle_alpha   90.00
_cell.angle_beta   90.00
_cell.angle_gamma   90.00
#
_symmetry.space_group_name_H-M   'P 1'
#
loop_
_entity.id
_entity.type
_entity.pdbx_description
1 polymer ?
#
loop_
_entity_poly.entity_id
_entity_poly.type
_entity_poly.pdbx_seq_one_letter_code
_entity_poly.pdbx_strand_id
1 'polypeptide(L)'
;MESKKIRQLFLDFFREKGHEVLSSSQLLPKNDPTLLFTNAGMVQFKSVFLGEESLPFKRAATVQKCLRAGGKHNDLENVGRTARHHTFFEMLGNFSFGDYFKKEAAQWAWEFLTERTKLPADKLYVTVYEKDDEAAEIWQRDIGVSPDRIYRLGEKDNFWQMGDTGPCGPCSEILIDQGPEMGCGKSTCTIGCDCDRYLEIWNLVFMQYNRNAAGELEPLPKPSIDTGMGLERLSAVLQGKFNNFDSDLFMPVIRKVEEISGKKYHVESATDVSMRVIADHIRSAAFVLSEGLTPSNEGRGYVLRRIIRRAARHGFMLGIEGPFLYRVLDAVYEMMSGPYPELQEDTANSRKVLKFEEERFAHTLNSGVAILDKLMAEVKSSGKDTIPGTELFKLYDTFGFPLDLAQDIADDNKLLIDHKGFNDEMELQKTRARASWVGAEEEVPAVYKKIKDISAATKFLG
;
A
#
# COMPACT_ATOMS: atom_id res chain seq x y z
N MET A 1 16.76 17.59 2.00
CA MET A 1 17.70 16.46 2.16
C MET A 1 17.27 15.35 1.21
N GLU A 2 18.18 14.67 0.51
CA GLU A 2 17.84 13.54 -0.38
C GLU A 2 17.38 12.31 0.42
N SER A 3 16.42 11.56 -0.11
CA SER A 3 15.82 10.36 0.49
C SER A 3 16.85 9.30 0.90
N LYS A 4 17.87 9.06 0.06
CA LYS A 4 18.98 8.14 0.37
C LYS A 4 19.74 8.55 1.63
N LYS A 5 19.96 9.85 1.82
CA LYS A 5 20.63 10.39 3.01
C LYS A 5 19.73 10.30 4.24
N ILE A 6 18.42 10.54 4.08
CA ILE A 6 17.44 10.42 5.16
C ILE A 6 17.40 8.97 5.68
N ARG A 7 17.34 7.98 4.78
CA ARG A 7 17.37 6.55 5.12
C ARG A 7 18.60 6.20 5.96
N GLN A 8 19.78 6.59 5.49
CA GLN A 8 21.02 6.29 6.19
C GLN A 8 21.11 7.04 7.53
N LEU A 9 20.73 8.31 7.55
CA LEU A 9 20.73 9.14 8.76
C LEU A 9 19.85 8.54 9.86
N PHE A 10 18.69 7.99 9.50
CA PHE A 10 17.78 7.32 10.44
C PHE A 10 18.42 6.05 11.03
N LEU A 11 18.95 5.18 10.18
CA LEU A 11 19.59 3.93 10.63
C LEU A 11 20.83 4.21 11.49
N ASP A 12 21.64 5.19 11.11
CA ASP A 12 22.82 5.60 11.87
C ASP A 12 22.44 6.19 13.22
N PHE A 13 21.43 7.07 13.26
CA PHE A 13 20.91 7.65 14.49
C PHE A 13 20.46 6.58 15.49
N PHE A 14 19.68 5.59 15.07
CA PHE A 14 19.24 4.54 15.98
C PHE A 14 20.34 3.53 16.31
N ARG A 15 21.32 3.31 15.42
CA ARG A 15 22.53 2.55 15.78
C ARG A 15 23.30 3.23 16.92
N GLU A 16 23.41 4.56 16.90
CA GLU A 16 24.03 5.34 17.99
C GLU A 16 23.25 5.22 19.32
N LYS A 17 21.94 4.92 19.27
CA LYS A 17 21.09 4.65 20.46
C LYS A 17 21.07 3.16 20.87
N GLY A 18 21.91 2.33 20.25
CA GLY A 18 22.08 0.92 20.59
C GLY A 18 21.04 -0.02 19.97
N HIS A 19 20.41 0.38 18.86
CA HIS A 19 19.51 -0.49 18.11
C HIS A 19 20.29 -1.35 17.12
N GLU A 20 19.92 -2.63 17.02
CA GLU A 20 20.38 -3.49 15.95
C GLU A 20 19.75 -3.03 14.62
N VAL A 21 20.56 -2.73 13.63
CA VAL A 21 20.06 -2.33 12.31
C VAL A 21 19.83 -3.57 11.46
N LEU A 22 18.58 -3.83 11.12
CA LEU A 22 18.18 -5.00 10.35
C LEU A 22 17.71 -4.59 8.94
N SER A 23 17.90 -5.50 7.99
CA SER A 23 17.36 -5.36 6.64
C SER A 23 15.84 -5.41 6.65
N SER A 24 15.22 -4.79 5.64
CA SER A 24 13.78 -4.96 5.38
C SER A 24 13.43 -6.43 5.21
N SER A 25 12.30 -6.85 5.79
CA SER A 25 11.69 -8.14 5.45
C SER A 25 11.05 -8.09 4.06
N GLN A 26 10.63 -9.26 3.57
CA GLN A 26 9.92 -9.41 2.30
C GLN A 26 8.52 -8.76 2.36
N LEU A 27 8.05 -8.23 1.23
CA LEU A 27 6.67 -7.81 1.03
C LEU A 27 5.67 -8.96 1.08
N LEU A 28 6.13 -10.19 0.86
CA LEU A 28 5.33 -11.41 0.93
C LEU A 28 5.55 -12.14 2.27
N PRO A 29 4.67 -11.97 3.28
CA PRO A 29 4.78 -12.71 4.53
C PRO A 29 4.75 -14.22 4.27
N LYS A 30 5.76 -14.96 4.79
CA LYS A 30 5.85 -16.42 4.67
C LYS A 30 4.94 -17.16 5.64
N ASN A 31 4.80 -16.64 6.86
CA ASN A 31 4.17 -17.34 7.99
C ASN A 31 2.92 -16.62 8.53
N ASP A 32 2.32 -15.72 7.76
CA ASP A 32 1.09 -15.04 8.16
C ASP A 32 0.03 -15.10 7.04
N PRO A 33 -0.91 -16.06 7.11
CA PRO A 33 -1.98 -16.19 6.12
C PRO A 33 -3.03 -15.08 6.22
N THR A 34 -3.03 -14.28 7.29
CA THR A 34 -3.98 -13.18 7.49
C THR A 34 -3.54 -11.89 6.80
N LEU A 35 -2.26 -11.77 6.43
CA LEU A 35 -1.70 -10.61 5.76
C LEU A 35 -1.44 -10.87 4.27
N LEU A 36 -2.03 -10.04 3.41
CA LEU A 36 -1.75 -10.06 1.98
C LEU A 36 -0.33 -9.58 1.69
N PHE A 37 0.10 -8.48 2.30
CA PHE A 37 1.44 -7.92 2.13
C PHE A 37 1.94 -7.34 3.44
N THR A 38 3.25 -7.22 3.59
CA THR A 38 3.87 -6.46 4.68
C THR A 38 3.48 -5.00 4.57
N ASN A 39 2.67 -4.50 5.50
CA ASN A 39 2.08 -3.15 5.47
C ASN A 39 2.72 -2.17 6.48
N ALA A 40 3.60 -2.68 7.36
CA ALA A 40 4.29 -1.93 8.40
C ALA A 40 5.63 -2.57 8.79
N GLY A 41 6.52 -1.79 9.42
CA GLY A 41 7.83 -2.22 9.93
C GLY A 41 7.75 -3.36 10.95
N MET A 42 6.76 -3.30 11.84
CA MET A 42 6.53 -4.25 12.94
C MET A 42 6.19 -5.69 12.51
N VAL A 43 5.76 -5.92 11.26
CA VAL A 43 5.22 -7.21 10.83
C VAL A 43 6.25 -8.34 11.01
N GLN A 44 7.52 -8.05 10.74
CA GLN A 44 8.61 -9.01 10.93
C GLN A 44 8.94 -9.31 12.40
N PHE A 45 8.43 -8.50 13.33
CA PHE A 45 8.63 -8.64 14.77
C PHE A 45 7.36 -9.05 15.52
N LYS A 46 6.28 -9.41 14.80
CA LYS A 46 4.97 -9.76 15.38
C LYS A 46 5.10 -10.82 16.49
N SER A 47 5.77 -11.94 16.22
CA SER A 47 5.98 -13.01 17.20
C SER A 47 6.86 -12.60 18.38
N VAL A 48 7.75 -11.62 18.19
CA VAL A 48 8.58 -11.07 19.28
C VAL A 48 7.73 -10.21 20.21
N PHE A 49 6.85 -9.36 19.68
CA PHE A 49 5.90 -8.57 20.48
C PHE A 49 4.94 -9.45 21.26
N LEU A 50 4.50 -10.57 20.68
CA LEU A 50 3.65 -11.56 21.35
C LEU A 50 4.40 -12.41 22.39
N GLY A 51 5.74 -12.36 22.41
CA GLY A 51 6.57 -13.15 23.32
C GLY A 51 6.75 -14.62 22.90
N GLU A 52 6.39 -14.97 21.66
CA GLU A 52 6.53 -16.30 21.07
C GLU A 52 7.98 -16.57 20.62
N GLU A 53 8.70 -15.52 20.24
CA GLU A 53 10.09 -15.57 19.79
C GLU A 53 10.95 -14.61 20.62
N SER A 54 12.20 -15.00 20.86
CA SER A 54 13.20 -14.17 21.54
C SER A 54 14.37 -13.87 20.60
N LEU A 55 14.75 -12.59 20.52
CA LEU A 55 15.91 -12.11 19.76
C LEU A 55 17.13 -11.92 20.69
N PRO A 56 18.37 -11.98 20.16
CA PRO A 56 19.58 -11.74 20.96
C PRO A 56 19.79 -10.26 21.34
N PHE A 57 18.94 -9.37 20.83
CA PHE A 57 18.91 -7.94 21.12
C PHE A 57 17.48 -7.52 21.50
N LYS A 58 17.37 -6.39 22.22
CA LYS A 58 16.09 -5.84 22.68
C LYS A 58 15.60 -4.62 21.90
N ARG A 59 16.42 -4.11 20.99
CA ARG A 59 16.17 -2.89 20.21
C ARG A 59 16.52 -3.16 18.76
N ALA A 60 15.68 -2.72 17.84
CA ALA A 60 15.93 -2.84 16.42
C ALA A 60 15.53 -1.57 15.66
N ALA A 61 16.18 -1.30 14.54
CA ALA A 61 15.78 -0.25 13.62
C ALA A 61 15.82 -0.76 12.17
N THR A 62 14.80 -0.40 11.38
CA THR A 62 14.67 -0.85 10.00
C THR A 62 14.14 0.26 9.08
N VAL A 63 14.34 0.06 7.79
CA VAL A 63 13.63 0.78 6.72
C VAL A 63 12.87 -0.27 5.93
N GLN A 64 11.62 -0.50 6.32
CA GLN A 64 10.80 -1.58 5.81
C GLN A 64 10.11 -1.18 4.51
N LYS A 65 10.22 -2.05 3.50
CA LYS A 65 9.36 -2.04 2.30
C LYS A 65 7.92 -2.34 2.74
N CYS A 66 6.98 -1.44 2.46
CA CYS A 66 5.57 -1.60 2.81
C CYS A 66 4.68 -1.54 1.57
N LEU A 67 3.62 -2.35 1.56
CA LEU A 67 2.61 -2.33 0.51
C LEU A 67 1.19 -2.32 1.09
N ARG A 68 0.41 -1.29 0.72
CA ARG A 68 -0.99 -1.06 1.15
C ARG A 68 -1.93 -1.06 -0.06
N ALA A 69 -2.20 -2.24 -0.59
CA ALA A 69 -3.09 -2.43 -1.73
C ALA A 69 -4.12 -3.57 -1.49
N GLY A 70 -4.51 -3.80 -0.23
CA GLY A 70 -5.50 -4.82 0.12
C GLY A 70 -5.69 -5.02 1.61
N GLY A 71 -6.79 -5.68 1.99
CA GLY A 71 -7.16 -5.88 3.39
C GLY A 71 -7.58 -4.59 4.08
N LYS A 72 -7.35 -4.50 5.38
CA LYS A 72 -7.71 -3.34 6.22
C LYS A 72 -7.00 -2.05 5.81
N HIS A 73 -5.74 -2.15 5.36
CA HIS A 73 -4.92 -1.01 4.95
C HIS A 73 -4.80 -1.00 3.43
N ASN A 74 -5.76 -0.36 2.76
CA ASN A 74 -5.83 -0.28 1.32
C ASN A 74 -5.87 1.18 0.85
N ASP A 75 -4.76 1.64 0.29
CA ASP A 75 -4.59 3.00 -0.23
C ASP A 75 -4.73 3.08 -1.74
N LEU A 76 -5.02 1.96 -2.43
CA LEU A 76 -5.04 1.86 -3.89
C LEU A 76 -5.89 2.95 -4.55
N GLU A 77 -7.05 3.27 -3.98
CA GLU A 77 -7.97 4.29 -4.52
C GLU A 77 -7.52 5.73 -4.27
N ASN A 78 -6.67 5.96 -3.28
CA ASN A 78 -6.17 7.30 -2.91
C ASN A 78 -4.96 7.72 -3.75
N VAL A 79 -4.25 6.75 -4.34
CA VAL A 79 -3.02 6.98 -5.11
C VAL A 79 -3.28 7.89 -6.30
N GLY A 80 -2.39 8.87 -6.49
CA GLY A 80 -2.40 9.83 -7.59
C GLY A 80 -3.39 10.98 -7.44
N ARG A 81 -4.50 10.76 -6.72
CA ARG A 81 -5.50 11.79 -6.37
C ARG A 81 -5.06 12.65 -5.18
N THR A 82 -4.36 12.04 -4.23
CA THR A 82 -3.83 12.73 -3.04
C THR A 82 -2.32 12.93 -3.14
N ALA A 83 -1.80 13.86 -2.34
CA ALA A 83 -0.38 14.19 -2.30
C ALA A 83 0.48 13.19 -1.51
N ARG A 84 -0.14 12.28 -0.73
CA ARG A 84 0.53 11.53 0.34
C ARG A 84 0.34 10.01 0.35
N HIS A 85 -0.63 9.48 -0.40
CA HIS A 85 -0.94 8.04 -0.41
C HIS A 85 -0.23 7.32 -1.54
N HIS A 86 0.31 6.15 -1.20
CA HIS A 86 1.10 5.29 -2.07
C HIS A 86 0.63 3.86 -1.89
N THR A 87 0.74 3.03 -2.94
CA THR A 87 0.60 1.59 -2.76
C THR A 87 1.86 1.01 -2.16
N PHE A 88 3.04 1.40 -2.66
CA PHE A 88 4.34 1.03 -2.10
C PHE A 88 5.03 2.24 -1.48
N PHE A 89 5.55 2.07 -0.28
CA PHE A 89 6.30 3.11 0.43
C PHE A 89 7.32 2.48 1.38
N GLU A 90 8.22 3.28 1.91
CA GLU A 90 9.20 2.85 2.90
C GLU A 90 8.86 3.39 4.29
N MET A 91 8.84 2.52 5.28
CA MET A 91 8.58 2.85 6.67
C MET A 91 9.87 2.77 7.49
N LEU A 92 10.31 3.91 8.00
CA LEU A 92 11.41 4.05 8.95
C LEU A 92 10.86 3.74 10.34
N GLY A 93 11.41 2.72 11.00
CA GLY A 93 10.91 2.29 12.31
C GLY A 93 12.03 1.97 13.30
N ASN A 94 11.78 2.32 14.56
CA ASN A 94 12.57 1.88 15.70
C ASN A 94 11.68 1.09 16.65
N PHE A 95 12.19 -0.03 17.15
CA PHE A 95 11.44 -1.01 17.90
C PHE A 95 12.08 -1.24 19.28
N SER A 96 11.26 -1.46 20.29
CA SER A 96 11.66 -1.86 21.64
C SER A 96 10.93 -3.14 22.02
N PHE A 97 11.66 -4.17 22.40
CA PHE A 97 11.11 -5.47 22.81
C PHE A 97 11.21 -5.61 24.34
N GLY A 98 10.35 -4.90 25.06
CA GLY A 98 10.37 -4.86 26.53
C GLY A 98 11.62 -4.22 27.12
N ASP A 99 12.07 -3.11 26.53
CA ASP A 99 13.26 -2.35 26.95
C ASP A 99 12.91 -0.90 27.31
N TYR A 100 13.07 0.05 26.39
CA TYR A 100 12.61 1.43 26.56
C TYR A 100 11.13 1.57 26.21
N PHE A 101 10.49 2.65 26.67
CA PHE A 101 9.06 2.88 26.43
C PHE A 101 8.76 4.32 26.01
N LYS A 102 7.64 4.90 26.43
CA LYS A 102 7.10 6.19 25.94
C LYS A 102 8.11 7.34 25.98
N LYS A 103 8.84 7.48 27.10
CA LYS A 103 9.74 8.61 27.33
C LYS A 103 10.88 8.64 26.31
N GLU A 104 11.64 7.56 26.20
CA GLU A 104 12.74 7.48 25.25
C GLU A 104 12.24 7.49 23.80
N ALA A 105 11.08 6.88 23.52
CA ALA A 105 10.47 6.92 22.20
C ALA A 105 10.18 8.35 21.75
N ALA A 106 9.55 9.16 22.62
CA ALA A 106 9.27 10.58 22.34
C ALA A 106 10.57 11.40 22.24
N GLN A 107 11.53 11.19 23.15
CA GLN A 107 12.82 11.88 23.15
C GLN A 107 13.60 11.67 21.84
N TRP A 108 13.77 10.41 21.42
CA TRP A 108 14.53 10.10 20.22
C TRP A 108 13.81 10.51 18.93
N ALA A 109 12.47 10.43 18.91
CA ALA A 109 11.71 10.93 17.77
C ALA A 109 11.87 12.45 17.62
N TRP A 110 11.78 13.18 18.74
CA TRP A 110 11.95 14.64 18.74
C TRP A 110 13.39 15.06 18.41
N GLU A 111 14.39 14.41 18.99
CA GLU A 111 15.82 14.63 18.71
C GLU A 111 16.12 14.39 17.22
N PHE A 112 15.62 13.30 16.64
CA PHE A 112 15.83 13.03 15.23
C PHE A 112 15.22 14.11 14.33
N LEU A 113 13.96 14.50 14.56
CA LEU A 113 13.29 15.48 13.72
C LEU A 113 13.87 16.90 13.88
N THR A 114 14.15 17.33 15.11
CA THR A 114 14.57 18.73 15.35
C THR A 114 16.08 18.91 15.27
N GLU A 115 16.86 17.92 15.69
CA GLU A 115 18.32 18.04 15.75
C GLU A 115 19.02 17.39 14.56
N ARG A 116 18.58 16.22 14.09
CA ARG A 116 19.26 15.51 12.98
C ARG A 116 18.77 15.98 11.62
N THR A 117 17.46 16.09 11.43
CA THR A 117 16.90 16.57 10.16
C THR A 117 16.69 18.08 10.10
N LYS A 118 16.82 18.76 11.25
CA LYS A 118 16.70 20.23 11.40
C LYS A 118 15.31 20.77 11.02
N LEU A 119 14.26 19.99 11.24
CA LEU A 119 12.91 20.52 11.12
C LEU A 119 12.65 21.59 12.18
N PRO A 120 11.95 22.68 11.82
CA PRO A 120 11.59 23.73 12.75
C PRO A 120 10.64 23.19 13.82
N ALA A 121 11.13 23.11 15.06
CA ALA A 121 10.35 22.64 16.21
C ALA A 121 9.05 23.44 16.42
N ASP A 122 9.04 24.71 15.99
CA ASP A 122 7.88 25.58 16.08
C ASP A 122 6.75 25.25 15.09
N LYS A 123 7.02 24.38 14.10
CA LYS A 123 6.01 23.85 13.18
C LYS A 123 5.54 22.44 13.54
N LEU A 124 6.15 21.81 14.55
CA LEU A 124 5.79 20.47 14.96
C LEU A 124 4.67 20.49 16.00
N TYR A 125 3.73 19.57 15.81
CA TYR A 125 2.60 19.31 16.69
C TYR A 125 2.58 17.83 17.05
N VAL A 126 1.91 17.53 18.15
CA VAL A 126 1.82 16.17 18.67
C VAL A 126 0.37 15.82 18.96
N THR A 127 -0.04 14.61 18.61
CA THR A 127 -1.30 14.02 19.07
C THR A 127 -1.03 12.88 20.05
N VAL A 128 -1.93 12.66 20.98
CA VAL A 128 -1.91 11.55 21.94
C VAL A 128 -3.32 10.99 22.10
N TYR A 129 -3.44 9.72 22.50
CA TYR A 129 -4.73 9.14 22.82
C TYR A 129 -5.39 9.89 23.99
N GLU A 130 -6.70 10.15 23.88
CA GLU A 130 -7.43 10.97 24.85
C GLU A 130 -7.29 10.49 26.29
N LYS A 131 -7.08 9.18 26.50
CA LYS A 131 -6.93 8.52 27.80
C LYS A 131 -5.47 8.28 28.23
N ASP A 132 -4.49 8.75 27.45
CA ASP A 132 -3.06 8.56 27.73
C ASP A 132 -2.43 9.84 28.32
N ASP A 133 -2.70 10.07 29.60
CA ASP A 133 -2.14 11.21 30.33
C ASP A 133 -0.61 11.17 30.44
N GLU A 134 -0.04 9.98 30.54
CA GLU A 134 1.40 9.77 30.61
C GLU A 134 2.11 10.31 29.36
N ALA A 135 1.60 9.99 28.16
CA ALA A 135 2.15 10.49 26.92
C ALA A 135 2.06 12.03 26.84
N ALA A 136 0.93 12.62 27.24
CA ALA A 136 0.76 14.07 27.26
C ALA A 136 1.76 14.75 28.21
N GLU A 137 1.96 14.19 29.40
CA GLU A 137 2.92 14.71 30.39
C GLU A 137 4.37 14.60 29.91
N ILE A 138 4.75 13.51 29.25
CA ILE A 138 6.09 13.35 28.65
C ILE A 138 6.34 14.44 27.62
N TRP A 139 5.41 14.64 26.67
CA TRP A 139 5.56 15.66 25.64
C TRP A 139 5.67 17.07 26.23
N GLN A 140 4.83 17.39 27.22
CA GLN A 140 4.82 18.71 27.84
C GLN A 140 6.05 18.96 28.72
N ARG A 141 6.38 18.03 29.62
CA ARG A 141 7.38 18.25 30.69
C ARG A 141 8.77 17.80 30.30
N ASP A 142 8.89 16.60 29.71
CA ASP A 142 10.19 16.01 29.40
C ASP A 142 10.75 16.50 28.06
N ILE A 143 9.89 16.69 27.05
CA ILE A 143 10.30 17.18 25.73
C ILE A 143 10.21 18.71 25.63
N GLY A 144 9.27 19.31 26.36
CA GLY A 144 9.06 20.76 26.35
C GLY A 144 8.18 21.25 25.18
N VAL A 145 7.31 20.39 24.64
CA VAL A 145 6.32 20.81 23.63
C VAL A 145 5.27 21.70 24.32
N SER A 146 4.98 22.83 23.69
CA SER A 146 4.00 23.79 24.22
C SER A 146 2.59 23.15 24.30
N PRO A 147 1.82 23.39 25.38
CA PRO A 147 0.51 22.74 25.57
C PRO A 147 -0.50 22.98 24.45
N ASP A 148 -0.43 24.14 23.76
CA ASP A 148 -1.27 24.49 22.61
C ASP A 148 -0.94 23.69 21.34
N ARG A 149 0.12 22.89 21.36
CA ARG A 149 0.53 21.99 20.27
C ARG A 149 0.40 20.51 20.61
N ILE A 150 -0.17 20.18 21.76
CA ILE A 150 -0.45 18.81 22.20
C ILE A 150 -1.95 18.58 22.11
N TYR A 151 -2.38 17.72 21.19
CA TYR A 151 -3.78 17.43 20.90
C TYR A 151 -4.14 16.04 21.42
N ARG A 152 -5.33 15.92 22.01
CA ARG A 152 -5.88 14.64 22.46
C ARG A 152 -6.94 14.18 21.46
N LEU A 153 -6.74 13.04 20.83
CA LEU A 153 -7.70 12.47 19.87
C LEU A 153 -8.21 11.10 20.33
N GLY A 154 -9.33 10.68 19.75
CA GLY A 154 -10.02 9.43 20.11
C GLY A 154 -9.37 8.17 19.54
N GLU A 155 -10.04 7.04 19.75
CA GLU A 155 -9.54 5.71 19.35
C GLU A 155 -9.28 5.59 17.83
N LYS A 156 -10.08 6.30 17.01
CA LYS A 156 -9.93 6.28 15.55
C LYS A 156 -8.55 6.76 15.07
N ASP A 157 -7.97 7.73 15.78
CA ASP A 157 -6.76 8.43 15.35
C ASP A 157 -5.54 8.02 16.18
N ASN A 158 -5.70 7.86 17.50
CA ASN A 158 -4.59 7.59 18.42
C ASN A 158 -4.65 6.22 19.11
N PHE A 159 -5.32 5.23 18.51
CA PHE A 159 -5.22 3.84 18.94
C PHE A 159 -4.86 2.94 17.76
N TRP A 160 -3.63 2.44 17.76
CA TRP A 160 -3.11 1.67 16.63
C TRP A 160 -3.35 0.17 16.82
N GLN A 161 -3.71 -0.51 15.74
CA GLN A 161 -3.79 -1.96 15.69
C GLN A 161 -3.37 -2.49 14.31
N MET A 162 -2.65 -3.61 14.31
CA MET A 162 -2.06 -4.23 13.11
C MET A 162 -3.08 -4.70 12.07
N GLY A 163 -4.21 -5.20 12.56
CA GLY A 163 -5.26 -5.86 11.80
C GLY A 163 -6.49 -6.03 12.67
N ASP A 164 -7.30 -7.04 12.39
CA ASP A 164 -8.48 -7.37 13.22
C ASP A 164 -8.06 -8.03 14.54
N THR A 165 -6.91 -8.73 14.54
CA THR A 165 -6.28 -9.33 15.72
C THR A 165 -4.79 -8.98 15.77
N GLY A 166 -4.16 -9.19 16.94
CA GLY A 166 -2.72 -9.02 17.14
C GLY A 166 -2.34 -7.83 18.03
N PRO A 167 -1.02 -7.52 18.12
CA PRO A 167 -0.51 -6.43 18.94
C PRO A 167 -1.12 -5.06 18.60
N CYS A 168 -1.45 -4.29 19.62
CA CYS A 168 -2.09 -2.98 19.54
C CYS A 168 -1.81 -2.13 20.79
N GLY A 169 -2.20 -0.86 20.74
CA GLY A 169 -2.09 0.06 21.87
C GLY A 169 -2.33 1.52 21.52
N PRO A 170 -2.35 2.41 22.52
CA PRO A 170 -2.38 3.85 22.27
C PRO A 170 -1.14 4.26 21.49
N CYS A 171 -1.28 5.31 20.69
CA CYS A 171 -0.16 5.88 19.95
C CYS A 171 -0.13 7.40 20.07
N SER A 172 1.01 7.97 19.72
CA SER A 172 1.24 9.39 19.63
C SER A 172 1.85 9.72 18.28
N GLU A 173 1.25 10.66 17.55
CA GLU A 173 1.74 11.06 16.24
C GLU A 173 2.41 12.42 16.30
N ILE A 174 3.46 12.61 15.51
CA ILE A 174 4.10 13.89 15.27
C ILE A 174 3.65 14.39 13.90
N LEU A 175 3.12 15.60 13.87
CA LEU A 175 2.64 16.27 12.68
C LEU A 175 3.47 17.52 12.40
N ILE A 176 3.58 17.90 11.13
CA ILE A 176 4.17 19.18 10.73
C ILE A 176 3.12 20.09 10.09
N ASP A 177 3.08 21.35 10.52
CA ASP A 177 2.31 22.39 9.84
C ASP A 177 3.04 22.81 8.56
N GLN A 178 2.51 22.33 7.43
CA GLN A 178 3.02 22.66 6.09
C GLN A 178 2.69 24.11 5.68
N GLY A 179 1.75 24.76 6.36
CA GLY A 179 1.34 26.14 6.11
C GLY A 179 -0.12 26.28 5.67
N PRO A 180 -0.71 27.49 5.80
CA PRO A 180 -2.09 27.76 5.42
C PRO A 180 -2.45 27.43 3.96
N GLU A 181 -1.48 27.45 3.05
CA GLU A 181 -1.60 27.09 1.63
C GLU A 181 -2.04 25.64 1.42
N MET A 182 -1.75 24.75 2.37
CA MET A 182 -2.19 23.34 2.36
C MET A 182 -3.48 23.14 3.16
N GLY A 183 -4.05 24.22 3.71
CA GLY A 183 -5.30 24.18 4.47
C GLY A 183 -6.54 24.15 3.60
N CYS A 184 -7.66 23.71 4.17
CA CYS A 184 -8.95 23.67 3.46
C CYS A 184 -9.66 25.04 3.34
N GLY A 185 -8.98 26.15 3.67
CA GLY A 185 -9.53 27.51 3.65
C GLY A 185 -10.57 27.83 4.73
N LYS A 186 -11.03 26.84 5.52
CA LYS A 186 -11.94 27.06 6.64
C LYS A 186 -11.20 27.69 7.83
N SER A 187 -11.85 28.62 8.52
CA SER A 187 -11.32 29.21 9.76
C SER A 187 -11.08 28.18 10.88
N THR A 188 -11.76 27.04 10.80
CA THR A 188 -11.63 25.91 11.73
C THR A 188 -10.57 24.88 11.30
N CYS A 189 -9.72 25.17 10.30
CA CYS A 189 -8.67 24.26 9.84
C CYS A 189 -7.63 24.05 10.96
N THR A 190 -7.69 22.87 11.58
CA THR A 190 -6.85 22.46 12.72
C THR A 190 -6.49 20.97 12.62
N ILE A 191 -5.75 20.45 13.59
CA ILE A 191 -5.41 19.03 13.70
C ILE A 191 -6.68 18.18 13.78
N GLY A 192 -6.67 17.03 13.08
CA GLY A 192 -7.86 16.20 12.86
C GLY A 192 -8.69 16.60 11.63
N CYS A 193 -8.27 17.61 10.86
CA CYS A 193 -8.85 17.92 9.57
C CYS A 193 -8.27 17.02 8.47
N ASP A 194 -9.10 16.57 7.52
CA ASP A 194 -8.69 15.70 6.40
C ASP A 194 -7.79 16.41 5.35
N CYS A 195 -7.51 17.70 5.50
CA CYS A 195 -6.63 18.45 4.60
C CYS A 195 -5.15 18.16 4.85
N ASP A 196 -4.29 18.59 3.93
CA ASP A 196 -2.85 18.30 3.98
C ASP A 196 -2.03 19.29 4.82
N ARG A 197 -2.65 20.27 5.51
CA ARG A 197 -1.89 21.27 6.30
C ARG A 197 -1.09 20.64 7.43
N TYR A 198 -1.73 19.83 8.27
CA TYR A 198 -1.06 19.16 9.39
C TYR A 198 -0.74 17.74 8.94
N LEU A 199 0.45 17.56 8.39
CA LEU A 199 0.87 16.28 7.82
C LEU A 199 1.49 15.41 8.92
N GLU A 200 0.89 14.24 9.16
CA GLU A 200 1.48 13.18 9.98
C GLU A 200 2.79 12.69 9.34
N ILE A 201 3.90 12.83 10.07
CA ILE A 201 5.24 12.41 9.63
C ILE A 201 5.74 11.18 10.38
N TRP A 202 5.36 10.99 11.64
CA TRP A 202 5.84 9.87 12.46
C TRP A 202 4.80 9.43 13.47
N ASN A 203 4.48 8.14 13.52
CA ASN A 203 3.62 7.54 14.53
C ASN A 203 4.45 6.72 15.54
N LEU A 204 4.24 6.94 16.83
CA LEU A 204 4.85 6.23 17.96
C LEU A 204 3.79 5.39 18.66
N VAL A 205 3.80 4.08 18.42
CA VAL A 205 2.85 3.12 18.98
C VAL A 205 3.39 2.52 20.28
N PHE A 206 2.61 2.66 21.34
CA PHE A 206 2.91 2.10 22.65
C PHE A 206 2.21 0.75 22.77
N MET A 207 2.86 -0.31 22.28
CA MET A 207 2.28 -1.65 22.29
C MET A 207 2.11 -2.15 23.72
N GLN A 208 0.84 -2.30 24.12
CA GLN A 208 0.45 -2.69 25.48
C GLN A 208 -0.51 -3.88 25.48
N TYR A 209 -1.21 -4.12 24.37
CA TYR A 209 -2.28 -5.11 24.29
C TYR A 209 -2.14 -6.00 23.07
N ASN A 210 -2.74 -7.18 23.14
CA ASN A 210 -3.04 -8.06 22.03
C ASN A 210 -4.57 -8.12 21.87
N ARG A 211 -5.09 -7.83 20.69
CA ARG A 211 -6.52 -7.95 20.39
C ARG A 211 -6.81 -9.37 19.90
N ASN A 212 -7.67 -10.09 20.61
CA ASN A 212 -8.07 -11.44 20.21
C ASN A 212 -9.23 -11.41 19.18
N ALA A 213 -9.63 -12.58 18.66
CA ALA A 213 -10.68 -12.69 17.64
C ALA A 213 -12.08 -12.25 18.12
N ALA A 214 -12.32 -12.20 19.44
CA ALA A 214 -13.54 -11.64 20.02
C ALA A 214 -13.48 -10.11 20.16
N GLY A 215 -12.35 -9.49 19.85
CA GLY A 215 -12.11 -8.06 19.95
C GLY A 215 -11.64 -7.58 21.33
N GLU A 216 -11.42 -8.51 22.27
CA GLU A 216 -10.98 -8.21 23.65
C GLU A 216 -9.48 -7.89 23.67
N LEU A 217 -9.08 -7.00 24.59
CA LEU A 217 -7.70 -6.56 24.77
C LEU A 217 -7.02 -7.29 25.93
N GLU A 218 -6.04 -8.12 25.60
CA GLU A 218 -5.22 -8.86 26.55
C GLU A 218 -3.86 -8.14 26.73
N PRO A 219 -3.37 -7.89 27.96
CA PRO A 219 -2.07 -7.25 28.14
C PRO A 219 -0.92 -8.07 27.52
N LEU A 220 -0.02 -7.39 26.81
CA LEU A 220 1.20 -8.03 26.32
C LEU A 220 2.14 -8.38 27.48
N PRO A 221 2.96 -9.45 27.35
CA PRO A 221 3.90 -9.85 28.40
C PRO A 221 4.88 -8.74 28.80
N LYS A 222 5.26 -7.89 27.83
CA LYS A 222 6.16 -6.75 28.02
C LYS A 222 5.68 -5.57 27.16
N PRO A 223 5.37 -4.41 27.76
CA PRO A 223 5.13 -3.19 27.00
C PRO A 223 6.30 -2.90 26.05
N SER A 224 5.97 -2.53 24.83
CA SER A 224 6.93 -2.47 23.72
C SER A 224 6.69 -1.24 22.87
N ILE A 225 7.68 -0.86 22.07
CA ILE A 225 7.58 0.30 21.16
C ILE A 225 7.65 -0.20 19.73
N ASP A 226 6.74 0.33 18.93
CA ASP A 226 6.75 0.27 17.47
C ASP A 226 6.64 1.70 16.96
N THR A 227 7.48 2.09 16.01
CA THR A 227 7.35 3.39 15.36
C THR A 227 7.34 3.24 13.86
N GLY A 228 6.64 4.15 13.18
CA GLY A 228 6.55 4.19 11.73
C GLY A 228 6.57 5.60 11.20
N MET A 229 7.58 5.91 10.39
CA MET A 229 7.72 7.18 9.68
C MET A 229 7.81 6.93 8.18
N GLY A 230 6.92 7.55 7.41
CA GLY A 230 6.94 7.41 5.94
C GLY A 230 8.12 8.17 5.33
N LEU A 231 9.04 7.46 4.69
CA LEU A 231 10.22 8.07 4.05
C LEU A 231 9.82 9.14 3.03
N GLU A 232 8.82 8.82 2.19
CA GLU A 232 8.33 9.69 1.14
C GLU A 232 7.81 11.02 1.69
N ARG A 233 7.04 10.96 2.79
CA ARG A 233 6.49 12.14 3.47
C ARG A 233 7.61 13.01 4.03
N LEU A 234 8.52 12.41 4.81
CA LEU A 234 9.64 13.15 5.38
C LEU A 234 10.56 13.73 4.30
N SER A 235 10.79 12.99 3.21
CA SER A 235 11.61 13.44 2.07
C SER A 235 11.01 14.66 1.39
N ALA A 236 9.69 14.64 1.12
CA ALA A 236 8.98 15.80 0.55
C ALA A 236 9.14 17.04 1.44
N VAL A 237 8.87 16.90 2.73
CA VAL A 237 9.01 17.99 3.71
C VAL A 237 10.43 18.55 3.74
N LEU A 238 11.45 17.69 3.87
CA LEU A 238 12.86 18.11 3.91
C LEU A 238 13.39 18.65 2.57
N GLN A 239 12.63 18.53 1.49
CA GLN A 239 12.93 19.08 0.16
C GLN A 239 12.06 20.31 -0.16
N GLY A 240 11.24 20.77 0.78
CA GLY A 240 10.34 21.90 0.58
C GLY A 240 9.25 21.61 -0.45
N LYS A 241 8.79 20.35 -0.52
CA LYS A 241 7.71 19.90 -1.41
C LYS A 241 6.45 19.60 -0.60
N PHE A 242 5.30 19.93 -1.16
CA PHE A 242 3.99 19.64 -0.58
C PHE A 242 3.40 18.32 -1.04
N ASN A 243 3.96 17.74 -2.10
CA ASN A 243 3.50 16.50 -2.69
C ASN A 243 4.64 15.49 -2.72
N ASN A 244 4.39 14.29 -2.21
CA ASN A 244 5.37 13.21 -2.16
C ASN A 244 5.92 12.89 -3.56
N PHE A 245 5.08 12.99 -4.59
CA PHE A 245 5.45 12.73 -5.98
C PHE A 245 6.45 13.75 -6.56
N ASP A 246 6.64 14.90 -5.90
CA ASP A 246 7.61 15.92 -6.32
C ASP A 246 9.01 15.71 -5.70
N SER A 247 9.17 14.66 -4.88
CA SER A 247 10.43 14.30 -4.24
C SER A 247 11.40 13.58 -5.19
N ASP A 248 12.66 13.50 -4.78
CA ASP A 248 13.71 12.73 -5.46
C ASP A 248 13.38 11.23 -5.65
N LEU A 249 12.46 10.67 -4.86
CA LEU A 249 11.99 9.27 -4.99
C LEU A 249 11.04 9.04 -6.18
N PHE A 250 10.38 10.08 -6.70
CA PHE A 250 9.37 9.91 -7.74
C PHE A 250 9.71 10.66 -9.03
N MET A 251 10.36 11.82 -8.93
CA MET A 251 10.64 12.65 -10.10
C MET A 251 11.43 11.94 -11.21
N PRO A 252 12.42 11.05 -10.94
CA PRO A 252 13.07 10.28 -12.02
C PRO A 252 12.09 9.38 -12.79
N VAL A 253 11.16 8.73 -12.07
CA VAL A 253 10.15 7.84 -12.66
C VAL A 253 9.12 8.67 -13.45
N ILE A 254 8.64 9.77 -12.88
CA ILE A 254 7.70 10.68 -13.55
C ILE A 254 8.31 11.25 -14.84
N ARG A 255 9.58 11.67 -14.81
CA ARG A 255 10.29 12.14 -16.02
C ARG A 255 10.37 11.07 -17.10
N LYS A 256 10.52 9.79 -16.71
CA LYS A 256 10.47 8.69 -17.68
C LYS A 256 9.08 8.53 -18.30
N VAL A 257 8.02 8.76 -17.53
CA VAL A 257 6.65 8.80 -18.05
C VAL A 257 6.43 10.01 -18.98
N GLU A 258 6.96 11.19 -18.66
CA GLU A 258 6.93 12.37 -19.55
C GLU A 258 7.63 12.07 -20.89
N GLU A 259 8.80 11.43 -20.86
CA GLU A 259 9.56 11.04 -22.07
C GLU A 259 8.73 10.11 -22.96
N ILE A 260 8.07 9.10 -22.38
CA ILE A 260 7.30 8.10 -23.11
C ILE A 260 5.97 8.67 -23.64
N SER A 261 5.27 9.48 -22.83
CA SER A 261 3.96 10.02 -23.18
C SER A 261 4.00 11.28 -24.05
N GLY A 262 5.11 12.02 -24.02
CA GLY A 262 5.19 13.37 -24.59
C GLY A 262 4.38 14.43 -23.83
N LYS A 263 3.75 14.06 -22.71
CA LYS A 263 3.02 14.98 -21.82
C LYS A 263 3.95 15.55 -20.75
N LYS A 264 3.52 16.64 -20.10
CA LYS A 264 4.30 17.33 -19.06
C LYS A 264 3.58 17.33 -17.72
N TYR A 265 4.34 17.03 -16.67
CA TYR A 265 3.89 17.07 -15.29
C TYR A 265 3.78 18.52 -14.79
N HIS A 266 2.80 18.81 -13.94
CA HIS A 266 2.40 20.14 -13.46
C HIS A 266 1.81 21.07 -14.53
N VAL A 267 1.32 20.53 -15.64
CA VAL A 267 0.62 21.32 -16.68
C VAL A 267 -0.88 21.12 -16.64
N GLU A 268 -1.36 19.89 -16.49
CA GLU A 268 -2.78 19.55 -16.43
C GLU A 268 -3.04 18.56 -15.29
N SER A 269 -4.01 18.86 -14.42
CA SER A 269 -4.29 18.03 -13.25
C SER A 269 -4.61 16.57 -13.59
N ALA A 270 -5.30 16.30 -14.71
CA ALA A 270 -5.63 14.93 -15.12
C ALA A 270 -4.37 14.16 -15.58
N THR A 271 -3.47 14.84 -16.27
CA THR A 271 -2.16 14.30 -16.68
C THR A 271 -1.32 13.99 -15.44
N ASP A 272 -1.32 14.88 -14.45
CA ASP A 272 -0.58 14.69 -13.20
C ASP A 272 -1.05 13.46 -12.43
N VAL A 273 -2.37 13.27 -12.29
CA VAL A 273 -2.93 12.08 -11.64
C VAL A 273 -2.42 10.82 -12.32
N SER A 274 -2.49 10.74 -13.65
CA SER A 274 -2.02 9.57 -14.40
C SER A 274 -0.52 9.31 -14.23
N MET A 275 0.32 10.35 -14.29
CA MET A 275 1.76 10.21 -14.08
C MET A 275 2.09 9.73 -12.66
N ARG A 276 1.38 10.25 -11.65
CA ARG A 276 1.54 9.83 -10.25
C ARG A 276 1.12 8.37 -10.04
N VAL A 277 -0.02 7.96 -10.59
CA VAL A 277 -0.48 6.56 -10.51
C VAL A 277 0.53 5.61 -11.15
N ILE A 278 1.01 5.93 -12.36
CA ILE A 278 2.02 5.11 -13.04
C ILE A 278 3.30 5.02 -12.18
N ALA A 279 3.79 6.16 -11.67
CA ALA A 279 5.03 6.21 -10.91
C ALA A 279 4.97 5.46 -9.56
N ASP A 280 3.83 5.47 -8.88
CA ASP A 280 3.62 4.66 -7.68
C ASP A 280 3.48 3.17 -8.01
N HIS A 281 2.60 2.83 -8.93
CA HIS A 281 2.24 1.43 -9.19
C HIS A 281 3.41 0.64 -9.80
N ILE A 282 4.28 1.29 -10.58
CA ILE A 282 5.48 0.63 -11.10
C ILE A 282 6.50 0.32 -9.99
N ARG A 283 6.59 1.14 -8.92
CA ARG A 283 7.41 0.80 -7.74
C ARG A 283 6.85 -0.44 -7.05
N SER A 284 5.54 -0.49 -6.82
CA SER A 284 4.87 -1.66 -6.25
C SER A 284 5.11 -2.92 -7.07
N ALA A 285 4.91 -2.85 -8.39
CA ALA A 285 5.14 -3.98 -9.27
C ALA A 285 6.61 -4.42 -9.27
N ALA A 286 7.56 -3.48 -9.30
CA ALA A 286 8.99 -3.77 -9.29
C ALA A 286 9.42 -4.62 -8.08
N PHE A 287 9.02 -4.22 -6.87
CA PHE A 287 9.38 -4.94 -5.65
C PHE A 287 8.67 -6.28 -5.54
N VAL A 288 7.37 -6.32 -5.84
CA VAL A 288 6.60 -7.56 -5.72
C VAL A 288 7.04 -8.61 -6.73
N LEU A 289 7.37 -8.21 -7.96
CA LEU A 289 7.93 -9.10 -8.98
C LEU A 289 9.31 -9.62 -8.56
N SER A 290 10.17 -8.76 -8.00
CA SER A 290 11.51 -9.15 -7.53
C SER A 290 11.48 -10.20 -6.42
N GLU A 291 10.37 -10.29 -5.68
CA GLU A 291 10.16 -11.32 -4.65
C GLU A 291 9.45 -12.58 -5.19
N GLY A 292 9.32 -12.70 -6.51
CA GLY A 292 8.86 -13.90 -7.21
C GLY A 292 7.34 -14.02 -7.38
N LEU A 293 6.55 -13.00 -6.99
CA LEU A 293 5.11 -13.03 -7.22
C LEU A 293 4.80 -12.72 -8.69
N THR A 294 3.90 -13.49 -9.29
CA THR A 294 3.43 -13.27 -10.67
C THR A 294 1.95 -12.90 -10.73
N PRO A 295 1.50 -12.13 -11.75
CA PRO A 295 0.10 -11.76 -11.90
C PRO A 295 -0.82 -12.99 -12.07
N SER A 296 -1.87 -13.09 -11.25
CA SER A 296 -2.83 -14.21 -11.29
C SER A 296 -4.29 -13.71 -11.15
N ASN A 297 -5.26 -14.62 -11.09
CA ASN A 297 -6.67 -14.30 -10.87
C ASN A 297 -7.08 -14.33 -9.38
N GLU A 298 -6.18 -14.70 -8.47
CA GLU A 298 -6.52 -14.90 -7.05
C GLU A 298 -5.44 -14.38 -6.10
N GLY A 299 -5.85 -14.06 -4.87
CA GLY A 299 -4.95 -13.69 -3.78
C GLY A 299 -4.00 -12.54 -4.11
N ARG A 300 -2.74 -12.67 -3.67
CA ARG A 300 -1.69 -11.66 -3.88
C ARG A 300 -1.43 -11.40 -5.38
N GLY A 301 -1.46 -12.45 -6.21
CA GLY A 301 -1.22 -12.32 -7.65
C GLY A 301 -2.31 -11.53 -8.37
N TYR A 302 -3.56 -11.58 -7.89
CA TYR A 302 -4.62 -10.71 -8.38
C TYR A 302 -4.37 -9.25 -8.03
N VAL A 303 -3.94 -8.95 -6.81
CA VAL A 303 -3.59 -7.57 -6.41
C VAL A 303 -2.49 -7.00 -7.31
N LEU A 304 -1.42 -7.76 -7.55
CA LEU A 304 -0.36 -7.36 -8.47
C LEU A 304 -0.91 -7.10 -9.89
N ARG A 305 -1.78 -7.98 -10.39
CA ARG A 305 -2.44 -7.79 -11.69
C ARG A 305 -3.22 -6.48 -11.74
N ARG A 306 -4.01 -6.16 -10.70
CA ARG A 306 -4.78 -4.91 -10.61
C ARG A 306 -3.86 -3.69 -10.68
N ILE A 307 -2.78 -3.68 -9.90
CA ILE A 307 -1.78 -2.60 -9.88
C ILE A 307 -1.19 -2.38 -11.29
N ILE A 308 -0.75 -3.45 -11.96
CA ILE A 308 -0.18 -3.36 -13.32
C ILE A 308 -1.21 -2.82 -14.32
N ARG A 309 -2.43 -3.35 -14.30
CA ARG A 309 -3.50 -2.95 -15.24
C ARG A 309 -3.96 -1.51 -15.03
N ARG A 310 -4.05 -1.06 -13.78
CA ARG A 310 -4.38 0.33 -13.46
C ARG A 310 -3.30 1.29 -13.95
N ALA A 311 -2.02 0.96 -13.76
CA ALA A 311 -0.91 1.74 -14.33
C ALA A 311 -0.97 1.78 -15.87
N ALA A 312 -1.24 0.63 -16.52
CA ALA A 312 -1.37 0.55 -17.96
C ALA A 312 -2.54 1.40 -18.50
N ARG A 313 -3.69 1.39 -17.81
CA ARG A 313 -4.84 2.25 -18.12
C ARG A 313 -4.46 3.73 -18.07
N HIS A 314 -3.77 4.16 -17.02
CA HIS A 314 -3.33 5.55 -16.93
C HIS A 314 -2.33 5.92 -18.04
N GLY A 315 -1.52 4.97 -18.53
CA GLY A 315 -0.72 5.17 -19.72
C GLY A 315 -1.55 5.40 -20.99
N PHE A 316 -2.60 4.60 -21.17
CA PHE A 316 -3.56 4.80 -22.26
C PHE A 316 -4.25 6.17 -22.19
N MET A 317 -4.63 6.62 -20.98
CA MET A 317 -5.20 7.97 -20.77
C MET A 317 -4.24 9.11 -21.11
N LEU A 318 -2.92 8.86 -21.03
CA LEU A 318 -1.89 9.80 -21.48
C LEU A 318 -1.65 9.76 -23.00
N GLY A 319 -2.30 8.84 -23.72
CA GLY A 319 -2.11 8.63 -25.16
C GLY A 319 -0.95 7.69 -25.50
N ILE A 320 -0.46 6.90 -24.54
CA ILE A 320 0.60 5.92 -24.81
C ILE A 320 -0.02 4.70 -25.50
N GLU A 321 0.54 4.34 -26.66
CA GLU A 321 0.17 3.14 -27.40
C GLU A 321 1.12 1.97 -27.09
N GLY A 322 0.52 0.81 -26.81
CA GLY A 322 1.24 -0.43 -26.55
C GLY A 322 1.97 -0.50 -25.20
N PRO A 323 2.71 -1.60 -24.94
CA PRO A 323 3.38 -1.82 -23.66
C PRO A 323 4.45 -0.78 -23.36
N PHE A 324 4.49 -0.27 -22.13
CA PHE A 324 5.45 0.74 -21.71
C PHE A 324 5.95 0.63 -20.27
N LEU A 325 5.23 -0.04 -19.37
CA LEU A 325 5.62 -0.11 -17.95
C LEU A 325 6.98 -0.78 -17.78
N TYR A 326 7.33 -1.76 -18.60
CA TYR A 326 8.68 -2.37 -18.58
C TYR A 326 9.82 -1.38 -18.88
N ARG A 327 9.54 -0.26 -19.57
CA ARG A 327 10.51 0.84 -19.80
C ARG A 327 10.57 1.82 -18.63
N VAL A 328 9.45 1.99 -17.92
CA VAL A 328 9.38 2.81 -16.69
C VAL A 328 10.05 2.08 -15.52
N LEU A 329 9.96 0.75 -15.50
CA LEU A 329 10.60 -0.13 -14.51
C LEU A 329 12.10 0.16 -14.36
N ASP A 330 12.78 0.46 -15.46
CA ASP A 330 14.22 0.74 -15.47
C ASP A 330 14.59 1.93 -14.58
N ALA A 331 13.76 2.98 -14.58
CA ALA A 331 13.97 4.15 -13.73
C ALA A 331 13.79 3.82 -12.24
N VAL A 332 12.92 2.86 -11.90
CA VAL A 332 12.77 2.37 -10.52
C VAL A 332 14.02 1.63 -10.08
N TYR A 333 14.54 0.72 -10.91
CA TYR A 333 15.73 -0.05 -10.57
C TYR A 333 16.97 0.84 -10.42
N GLU A 334 17.18 1.79 -11.34
CA GLU A 334 18.29 2.75 -11.22
C GLU A 334 18.28 3.49 -9.88
N MET A 335 17.10 3.89 -9.41
CA MET A 335 16.92 4.66 -8.19
C MET A 335 16.97 3.81 -6.91
N MET A 336 16.43 2.59 -6.95
CA MET A 336 16.19 1.76 -5.76
C MET A 336 17.20 0.61 -5.57
N SER A 337 18.00 0.25 -6.58
CA SER A 337 18.94 -0.87 -6.46
C SER A 337 20.08 -0.66 -5.47
N GLY A 338 20.36 0.59 -5.08
CA GLY A 338 21.36 0.89 -4.04
C GLY A 338 21.00 0.29 -2.68
N PRO A 339 19.86 0.70 -2.07
CA PRO A 339 19.38 0.10 -0.83
C PRO A 339 18.77 -1.31 -1.00
N TYR A 340 18.35 -1.69 -2.22
CA TYR A 340 17.67 -2.96 -2.50
C TYR A 340 18.33 -3.69 -3.68
N PRO A 341 19.50 -4.33 -3.46
CA PRO A 341 20.25 -4.99 -4.52
C PRO A 341 19.47 -6.14 -5.18
N GLU A 342 18.52 -6.76 -4.47
CA GLU A 342 17.67 -7.84 -4.98
C GLU A 342 16.87 -7.45 -6.24
N LEU A 343 16.62 -6.14 -6.46
CA LEU A 343 15.93 -5.65 -7.65
C LEU A 343 16.73 -5.89 -8.95
N GLN A 344 18.07 -5.94 -8.88
CA GLN A 344 18.90 -6.16 -10.06
C GLN A 344 18.90 -7.63 -10.50
N GLU A 345 18.70 -8.56 -9.55
CA GLU A 345 18.80 -9.99 -9.80
C GLU A 345 17.67 -10.50 -10.71
N ASP A 346 16.46 -9.94 -10.61
CA ASP A 346 15.27 -10.40 -11.35
C ASP A 346 14.81 -9.44 -12.48
N THR A 347 15.64 -8.47 -12.85
CA THR A 347 15.26 -7.41 -13.81
C THR A 347 14.73 -7.96 -15.15
N ALA A 348 15.38 -8.98 -15.71
CA ALA A 348 15.01 -9.52 -17.02
C ALA A 348 13.64 -10.23 -17.00
N ASN A 349 13.37 -10.97 -15.93
CA ASN A 349 12.10 -11.67 -15.74
C ASN A 349 10.97 -10.68 -15.45
N SER A 350 11.19 -9.73 -14.54
CA SER A 350 10.23 -8.67 -14.22
C SER A 350 9.80 -7.87 -15.47
N ARG A 351 10.74 -7.50 -16.35
CA ARG A 351 10.43 -6.85 -17.65
C ARG A 351 9.55 -7.73 -18.53
N LYS A 352 9.86 -9.03 -18.64
CA LYS A 352 9.10 -9.99 -19.45
C LYS A 352 7.67 -10.15 -18.93
N VAL A 353 7.50 -10.29 -17.62
CA VAL A 353 6.19 -10.44 -16.98
C VAL A 353 5.34 -9.19 -17.18
N LEU A 354 5.89 -7.99 -16.93
CA LEU A 354 5.18 -6.72 -17.16
C LEU A 354 4.72 -6.58 -18.61
N LYS A 355 5.65 -6.78 -19.56
CA LYS A 355 5.35 -6.66 -20.98
C LYS A 355 4.25 -7.62 -21.40
N PHE A 356 4.32 -8.89 -20.97
CA PHE A 356 3.31 -9.89 -21.29
C PHE A 356 1.93 -9.54 -20.71
N GLU A 357 1.87 -9.07 -19.45
CA GLU A 357 0.60 -8.68 -18.83
C GLU A 357 0.02 -7.43 -19.52
N GLU A 358 0.84 -6.44 -19.90
CA GLU A 358 0.39 -5.27 -20.67
C GLU A 358 -0.11 -5.63 -22.07
N GLU A 359 0.58 -6.49 -22.80
CA GLU A 359 0.16 -6.94 -24.14
C GLU A 359 -1.21 -7.63 -24.08
N ARG A 360 -1.39 -8.52 -23.10
CA ARG A 360 -2.66 -9.20 -22.88
C ARG A 360 -3.77 -8.22 -22.48
N PHE A 361 -3.45 -7.26 -21.62
CA PHE A 361 -4.42 -6.29 -21.13
C PHE A 361 -4.83 -5.26 -22.19
N ALA A 362 -3.91 -4.81 -23.05
CA ALA A 362 -4.21 -3.84 -24.11
C ALA A 362 -5.32 -4.32 -25.05
N HIS A 363 -5.35 -5.63 -25.35
CA HIS A 363 -6.41 -6.24 -26.16
C HIS A 363 -7.80 -6.12 -25.50
N THR A 364 -7.86 -6.35 -24.18
CA THR A 364 -9.07 -6.20 -23.37
C THR A 364 -9.49 -4.73 -23.23
N LEU A 365 -8.53 -3.83 -22.99
CA LEU A 365 -8.78 -2.41 -22.75
C LEU A 365 -9.44 -1.74 -23.97
N ASN A 366 -8.87 -1.96 -25.17
CA ASN A 366 -9.38 -1.37 -26.41
C ASN A 366 -10.82 -1.77 -26.72
N SER A 367 -11.19 -3.02 -26.40
CA SER A 367 -12.52 -3.55 -26.68
C SER A 367 -13.54 -3.16 -25.61
N GLY A 368 -13.13 -3.12 -24.34
CA GLY A 368 -14.05 -2.92 -23.21
C GLY A 368 -14.32 -1.47 -22.81
N VAL A 369 -13.34 -0.56 -22.98
CA VAL A 369 -13.52 0.85 -22.57
C VAL A 369 -14.62 1.53 -23.38
N ALA A 370 -14.64 1.34 -24.70
CA ALA A 370 -15.67 1.94 -25.55
C ALA A 370 -17.09 1.46 -25.20
N ILE A 371 -17.23 0.19 -24.78
CA ILE A 371 -18.51 -0.38 -24.34
C ILE A 371 -18.92 0.23 -23.00
N LEU A 372 -17.97 0.33 -22.05
CA LEU A 372 -18.23 0.93 -20.75
C LEU A 372 -18.59 2.42 -20.87
N ASP A 373 -17.91 3.18 -21.73
CA ASP A 373 -18.23 4.59 -21.99
C ASP A 373 -19.66 4.76 -22.51
N LYS A 374 -20.10 3.87 -23.40
CA LYS A 374 -21.47 3.85 -23.90
C LYS A 374 -22.47 3.55 -22.77
N LEU A 375 -22.19 2.53 -21.95
CA LEU A 375 -23.03 2.17 -20.80
C LEU A 375 -23.13 3.34 -19.80
N MET A 376 -22.02 4.01 -19.51
CA MET A 376 -22.00 5.18 -18.62
C MET A 376 -22.82 6.35 -19.18
N ALA A 377 -22.75 6.60 -20.48
CA ALA A 377 -23.57 7.62 -21.13
C ALA A 377 -25.08 7.29 -21.07
N GLU A 378 -25.45 6.03 -21.29
CA GLU A 378 -26.83 5.54 -21.14
C GLU A 378 -27.34 5.69 -19.70
N VAL A 379 -26.53 5.31 -18.70
CA VAL A 379 -26.85 5.48 -17.27
C VAL A 379 -27.09 6.96 -16.94
N LYS A 380 -26.16 7.84 -17.31
CA LYS A 380 -26.26 9.29 -17.08
C LYS A 380 -27.49 9.89 -17.77
N SER A 381 -27.75 9.53 -19.03
CA SER A 381 -28.92 10.04 -19.78
C SER A 381 -30.26 9.55 -19.21
N SER A 382 -30.28 8.38 -18.56
CA SER A 382 -31.46 7.86 -17.87
C SER A 382 -31.70 8.47 -16.47
N GLY A 383 -30.85 9.40 -16.03
CA GLY A 383 -30.92 10.02 -14.70
C GLY A 383 -30.52 9.08 -13.56
N LYS A 384 -29.82 7.99 -13.88
CA LYS A 384 -29.27 7.04 -12.90
C LYS A 384 -27.80 7.35 -12.64
N ASP A 385 -27.31 6.91 -11.49
CA ASP A 385 -25.92 7.05 -11.07
C ASP A 385 -25.19 5.70 -10.94
N THR A 386 -25.89 4.58 -11.13
CA THR A 386 -25.36 3.23 -10.88
C THR A 386 -25.35 2.39 -12.16
N ILE A 387 -24.19 1.83 -12.51
CA ILE A 387 -24.04 0.90 -13.63
C ILE A 387 -24.59 -0.48 -13.22
N PRO A 388 -25.53 -1.07 -13.98
CA PRO A 388 -26.15 -2.34 -13.63
C PRO A 388 -25.15 -3.51 -13.57
N GLY A 389 -25.28 -4.35 -12.55
CA GLY A 389 -24.42 -5.51 -12.33
C GLY A 389 -24.46 -6.53 -13.48
N THR A 390 -25.60 -6.64 -14.16
CA THR A 390 -25.79 -7.50 -15.33
C THR A 390 -24.95 -7.06 -16.53
N GLU A 391 -24.84 -5.75 -16.77
CA GLU A 391 -24.03 -5.20 -17.85
C GLU A 391 -22.54 -5.29 -17.53
N LEU A 392 -22.16 -5.07 -16.26
CA LEU A 392 -20.80 -5.29 -15.78
C LEU A 392 -20.39 -6.76 -15.89
N PHE A 393 -21.30 -7.68 -15.56
CA PHE A 393 -21.07 -9.12 -15.72
C PHE A 393 -20.87 -9.48 -17.18
N LYS A 394 -21.68 -8.94 -18.10
CA LYS A 394 -21.49 -9.14 -19.54
C LYS A 394 -20.14 -8.59 -20.00
N LEU A 395 -19.73 -7.43 -19.51
CA LEU A 395 -18.44 -6.82 -19.83
C LEU A 395 -17.27 -7.70 -19.37
N TYR A 396 -17.39 -8.28 -18.18
CA TYR A 396 -16.45 -9.21 -17.60
C TYR A 396 -16.42 -10.56 -18.36
N ASP A 397 -17.56 -11.20 -18.53
CA ASP A 397 -17.67 -12.54 -19.09
C ASP A 397 -17.37 -12.59 -20.59
N THR A 398 -17.94 -11.64 -21.36
CA THR A 398 -17.82 -11.63 -22.82
C THR A 398 -16.53 -10.97 -23.30
N PHE A 399 -16.09 -9.89 -22.64
CA PHE A 399 -14.96 -9.07 -23.12
C PHE A 399 -13.73 -9.18 -22.22
N GLY A 400 -13.81 -9.93 -21.12
CA GLY A 400 -12.71 -10.11 -20.17
C GLY A 400 -12.40 -8.84 -19.37
N PHE A 401 -13.31 -7.85 -19.36
CA PHE A 401 -13.05 -6.56 -18.72
C PHE A 401 -13.17 -6.68 -17.20
N PRO A 402 -12.10 -6.41 -16.44
CA PRO A 402 -12.12 -6.63 -15.00
C PRO A 402 -13.12 -5.71 -14.30
N LEU A 403 -13.89 -6.25 -13.34
CA LEU A 403 -14.84 -5.45 -12.55
C LEU A 403 -14.14 -4.30 -11.81
N ASP A 404 -12.94 -4.55 -11.31
CA ASP A 404 -12.14 -3.53 -10.62
C ASP A 404 -11.74 -2.37 -11.53
N LEU A 405 -11.48 -2.65 -12.81
CA LEU A 405 -11.21 -1.60 -13.78
C LEU A 405 -12.48 -0.81 -14.13
N ALA A 406 -13.62 -1.49 -14.19
CA ALA A 406 -14.91 -0.84 -14.39
C ALA A 406 -15.27 0.06 -13.21
N GLN A 407 -14.98 -0.39 -11.98
CA GLN A 407 -15.08 0.41 -10.76
C GLN A 407 -14.21 1.68 -10.86
N ASP A 408 -12.91 1.52 -11.16
CA ASP A 408 -11.98 2.64 -11.28
C ASP A 408 -12.48 3.70 -12.29
N ILE A 409 -13.00 3.25 -13.45
CA ILE A 409 -13.55 4.13 -14.49
C ILE A 409 -14.87 4.78 -14.06
N ALA A 410 -15.73 4.05 -13.36
CA ALA A 410 -17.00 4.56 -12.84
C ALA A 410 -16.75 5.66 -11.80
N ASP A 411 -15.80 5.45 -10.88
CA ASP A 411 -15.43 6.43 -9.85
C ASP A 411 -14.88 7.73 -10.45
N ASP A 412 -14.00 7.63 -11.45
CA ASP A 412 -13.52 8.81 -12.22
C ASP A 412 -14.67 9.58 -12.87
N ASN A 413 -15.77 8.90 -13.17
CA ASN A 413 -16.97 9.45 -13.80
C ASN A 413 -18.09 9.80 -12.81
N LYS A 414 -17.85 9.68 -11.50
CA LYS A 414 -18.82 9.87 -10.42
C LYS A 414 -20.06 8.97 -10.56
N LEU A 415 -19.85 7.73 -10.98
CA LEU A 415 -20.86 6.69 -11.06
C LEU A 415 -20.55 5.59 -10.06
N LEU A 416 -21.59 4.94 -9.55
CA LEU A 416 -21.53 3.74 -8.74
C LEU A 416 -21.63 2.50 -9.63
N ILE A 417 -21.24 1.34 -9.10
CA ILE A 417 -21.49 0.05 -9.73
C ILE A 417 -22.29 -0.88 -8.82
N ASP A 418 -23.17 -1.66 -9.41
CA ASP A 418 -23.96 -2.66 -8.69
C ASP A 418 -23.17 -3.97 -8.50
N HIS A 419 -22.36 -4.00 -7.45
CA HIS A 419 -21.62 -5.20 -7.03
C HIS A 419 -22.52 -6.39 -6.73
N LYS A 420 -23.70 -6.13 -6.13
CA LYS A 420 -24.60 -7.21 -5.74
C LYS A 420 -25.14 -7.90 -6.98
N GLY A 421 -25.66 -7.14 -7.95
CA GLY A 421 -26.14 -7.67 -9.22
C GLY A 421 -25.04 -8.40 -10.00
N PHE A 422 -23.80 -7.89 -9.99
CA PHE A 422 -22.68 -8.59 -10.61
C PHE A 422 -22.42 -9.95 -9.94
N ASN A 423 -22.38 -9.99 -8.61
CA ASN A 423 -22.15 -11.21 -7.85
C ASN A 423 -23.29 -12.21 -8.00
N ASP A 424 -24.54 -11.73 -8.06
CA ASP A 424 -25.71 -12.57 -8.32
C ASP A 424 -25.58 -13.25 -9.71
N GLU A 425 -25.14 -12.53 -10.74
CA GLU A 425 -24.86 -13.12 -12.07
C GLU A 425 -23.68 -14.10 -12.07
N MET A 426 -22.61 -13.80 -11.33
CA MET A 426 -21.48 -14.73 -11.15
C MET A 426 -21.94 -16.06 -10.51
N GLU A 427 -22.80 -16.01 -9.49
CA GLU A 427 -23.34 -17.21 -8.84
C GLU A 427 -24.34 -17.96 -9.73
N LEU A 428 -25.13 -17.25 -10.53
CA LEU A 428 -25.97 -17.85 -11.56
C LEU A 428 -25.12 -18.57 -12.62
N GLN A 429 -24.01 -17.97 -13.07
CA GLN A 429 -23.08 -18.60 -14.00
C GLN A 429 -22.43 -19.86 -13.41
N LYS A 430 -21.97 -19.81 -12.16
CA LYS A 430 -21.43 -21.00 -11.46
C LYS A 430 -22.48 -22.10 -11.35
N THR A 431 -23.72 -21.75 -11.03
CA THR A 431 -24.84 -22.68 -10.96
C THR A 431 -25.13 -23.30 -12.32
N ARG A 432 -25.17 -22.49 -13.39
CA ARG A 432 -25.32 -22.97 -14.78
C ARG A 432 -24.18 -23.91 -15.18
N ALA A 433 -22.93 -23.56 -14.88
CA ALA A 433 -21.75 -24.38 -15.17
C ALA A 433 -21.81 -25.73 -14.43
N ARG A 434 -22.24 -25.74 -13.16
CA ARG A 434 -22.46 -26.96 -12.36
C ARG A 434 -23.64 -27.79 -12.88
N ALA A 435 -24.72 -27.16 -13.32
CA ALA A 435 -25.87 -27.84 -13.91
C ALA A 435 -25.55 -28.44 -15.28
N SER A 436 -24.72 -27.77 -16.10
CA SER A 436 -24.17 -28.34 -17.34
C SER A 436 -23.12 -29.44 -17.11
N TRP A 437 -22.57 -29.52 -15.89
CA TRP A 437 -21.64 -30.57 -15.46
C TRP A 437 -22.34 -31.82 -14.89
N VAL A 438 -23.66 -31.95 -15.11
CA VAL A 438 -24.38 -33.20 -14.85
C VAL A 438 -24.35 -34.05 -16.13
N GLY A 439 -23.32 -34.89 -16.26
CA GLY A 439 -23.31 -36.02 -17.18
C GLY A 439 -22.71 -35.78 -18.58
N ALA A 440 -21.40 -35.55 -18.64
CA ALA A 440 -20.61 -36.11 -19.73
C ALA A 440 -19.95 -37.40 -19.21
N GLU A 441 -20.74 -38.43 -18.95
CA GLU A 441 -20.24 -39.79 -19.13
C GLU A 441 -20.08 -39.97 -20.64
N GLU A 442 -18.93 -39.57 -21.19
CA GLU A 442 -18.50 -40.23 -22.41
C GLU A 442 -18.39 -41.70 -22.06
N GLU A 443 -19.24 -42.53 -22.69
CA GLU A 443 -19.14 -43.97 -22.62
C GLU A 443 -17.69 -44.34 -22.95
N VAL A 444 -16.93 -44.76 -21.93
CA VAL A 444 -15.56 -45.22 -22.10
C VAL A 444 -15.58 -46.27 -23.22
N PRO A 445 -14.97 -46.00 -24.39
CA PRO A 445 -15.05 -46.91 -25.53
C PRO A 445 -14.61 -48.30 -25.09
N ALA A 446 -15.26 -49.35 -25.60
CA ALA A 446 -15.04 -50.73 -25.15
C ALA A 446 -13.56 -51.16 -25.16
N VAL A 447 -12.72 -50.52 -26.00
CA VAL A 447 -11.26 -50.64 -26.02
C VAL A 447 -10.62 -50.30 -24.69
N TYR A 448 -10.99 -49.20 -24.04
CA TYR A 448 -10.39 -48.78 -22.77
C TYR A 448 -10.85 -49.64 -21.59
N LYS A 449 -12.09 -50.17 -21.64
CA LYS A 449 -12.54 -51.19 -20.68
C LYS A 449 -11.70 -52.47 -20.81
N LYS A 450 -11.45 -52.94 -22.04
CA LYS A 450 -10.56 -54.08 -22.30
C LYS A 450 -9.13 -53.83 -21.85
N ILE A 451 -8.57 -52.63 -22.07
CA ILE A 451 -7.19 -52.32 -21.64
C ILE A 451 -7.10 -52.34 -20.11
N LYS A 452 -8.10 -51.79 -19.40
CA LYS A 452 -8.14 -51.81 -17.92
C LYS A 452 -8.07 -53.23 -17.35
N ASP A 453 -8.70 -54.20 -18.00
CA ASP A 453 -8.69 -55.61 -17.54
C ASP A 453 -7.35 -56.32 -17.76
N ILE A 454 -6.48 -55.80 -18.64
CA ILE A 454 -5.20 -56.43 -19.00
C ILE A 454 -4.00 -55.63 -18.47
N SER A 455 -4.20 -54.37 -18.05
CA SER A 455 -3.14 -53.51 -17.52
C SER A 455 -3.15 -53.47 -15.99
N ALA A 456 -1.99 -53.72 -15.36
CA ALA A 456 -1.82 -53.49 -13.92
C ALA A 456 -1.93 -51.99 -13.58
N ALA A 457 -2.44 -51.68 -12.39
CA ALA A 457 -2.63 -50.31 -11.93
C ALA A 457 -1.30 -49.51 -11.93
N THR A 458 -1.28 -48.38 -12.63
CA THR A 458 -0.14 -47.46 -12.65
C THR A 458 -0.01 -46.78 -11.29
N LYS A 459 1.12 -46.95 -10.62
CA LYS A 459 1.49 -46.11 -9.46
C LYS A 459 2.11 -44.83 -9.98
N PHE A 460 1.38 -43.72 -9.84
CA PHE A 460 1.95 -42.39 -9.99
C PHE A 460 2.77 -42.09 -8.73
N LEU A 461 4.07 -41.91 -8.89
CA LEU A 461 4.95 -41.45 -7.81
C LEU A 461 4.87 -39.93 -7.77
N GLY A 462 4.40 -39.41 -6.63
CA GLY A 462 4.37 -37.98 -6.32
C GLY A 462 5.70 -37.46 -5.80
#